data_AF-A0A2T3W4E4-F1
#
_entry.id   AF-A0A2T3W4E4-F1
#
_cell.length_a   1.000
_cell.length_b   1.000
_cell.length_c   1.000
_cell.angle_alpha   90.00
_cell.angle_beta   90.00
_cell.angle_gamma   90.00
#
_symmetry.space_group_name_H-M   'P 1'
#
loop_
_entity.id
_entity.type
_entity.pdbx_description
1 polymer ?
#
loop_
_entity_poly.entity_id
_entity_poly.type
_entity_poly.pdbx_seq_one_letter_code
_entity_poly.pdbx_strand_id
1 'polypeptide(L)'
;MAFLQLIHGYQFPSSLALLFPTPYALATLVLFVWSLGPALKNRVGTSFLVWLRITWALTLIPGVTGLLLALSGLKVPSATPLSGGATKYGYPADPSRDWEHWMYAGFCLLTLYVIEVLVKGRMVEHRVGLKLLPVATLFLYGCAYMVGRVAVFPGSTPGT
;
A
#
# COMPACT_ATOMS: atom_id res chain seq x y z
N MET A 1 -10.20 -19.84 -3.40
CA MET A 1 -10.36 -18.44 -3.86
C MET A 1 -10.97 -17.53 -2.81
N ALA A 2 -12.11 -17.87 -2.18
CA ALA A 2 -12.77 -17.02 -1.19
C ALA A 2 -11.87 -16.59 -0.01
N PHE A 3 -11.07 -17.50 0.55
CA PHE A 3 -10.12 -17.17 1.63
C PHE A 3 -9.04 -16.16 1.21
N LEU A 4 -8.48 -16.31 -0.01
CA LEU A 4 -7.50 -15.35 -0.55
C LEU A 4 -8.12 -13.98 -0.78
N GLN A 5 -9.35 -13.92 -1.29
CA GLN A 5 -10.09 -12.67 -1.46
C GLN A 5 -10.40 -12.00 -0.12
N LEU A 6 -10.69 -12.78 0.93
CA LEU A 6 -10.94 -12.26 2.28
C LEU A 6 -9.68 -11.60 2.85
N ILE A 7 -8.52 -12.28 2.76
CA ILE A 7 -7.25 -11.75 3.24
C ILE A 7 -6.84 -10.52 2.43
N HIS A 8 -6.87 -10.61 1.11
CA HIS A 8 -6.44 -9.54 0.21
C HIS A 8 -7.34 -8.31 0.32
N GLY A 9 -8.66 -8.52 0.42
CA GLY A 9 -9.66 -7.48 0.46
C GLY A 9 -9.98 -6.93 1.85
N TYR A 10 -9.19 -7.27 2.88
CA TYR A 10 -9.47 -6.81 4.24
C TYR A 10 -9.31 -5.29 4.38
N GLN A 11 -10.38 -4.64 4.80
CA GLN A 11 -10.48 -3.20 5.05
C GLN A 11 -11.05 -2.97 6.44
N PHE A 12 -10.72 -1.83 7.07
CA PHE A 12 -11.29 -1.49 8.37
C PHE A 12 -12.79 -1.15 8.23
N PRO A 13 -13.69 -1.79 8.99
CA PRO A 13 -15.13 -1.54 8.92
C PRO A 13 -15.54 -0.34 9.78
N SER A 14 -14.79 0.77 9.74
CA SER A 14 -15.05 1.95 10.57
C SER A 14 -14.57 3.23 9.89
N SER A 15 -14.88 4.40 10.48
CA SER A 15 -14.41 5.71 10.01
C SER A 15 -12.89 5.83 9.94
N LEU A 16 -12.16 4.93 10.61
CA LEU A 16 -10.71 4.82 10.49
C LEU A 16 -10.25 4.54 9.05
N ALA A 17 -11.10 3.90 8.23
CA ALA A 17 -10.80 3.64 6.82
C ALA A 17 -10.61 4.93 5.99
N LEU A 18 -11.10 6.08 6.46
CA LEU A 18 -10.87 7.37 5.82
C LEU A 18 -9.41 7.83 5.92
N LEU A 19 -8.72 7.41 6.99
CA LEU A 19 -7.31 7.75 7.23
C LEU A 19 -6.40 6.61 6.77
N PHE A 20 -6.76 5.36 7.06
CA PHE A 20 -5.97 4.19 6.67
C PHE A 20 -6.94 3.09 6.25
N PRO A 21 -7.21 2.90 4.95
CA PRO A 21 -8.25 1.97 4.48
C PRO A 21 -7.93 0.51 4.78
N THR A 22 -6.65 0.16 5.00
CA THR A 22 -6.18 -1.20 5.24
C THR A 22 -5.17 -1.24 6.41
N PRO A 23 -4.97 -2.41 7.05
CA PRO A 23 -3.90 -2.59 8.03
C PRO A 23 -2.52 -2.24 7.49
N TYR A 24 -2.30 -2.47 6.20
CA TYR A 24 -1.08 -2.08 5.50
C TYR A 24 -0.91 -0.55 5.50
N ALA A 25 -1.94 0.21 5.11
CA ALA A 25 -1.89 1.68 5.15
C ALA A 25 -1.60 2.20 6.57
N LEU A 26 -2.23 1.61 7.60
CA LEU A 26 -1.94 1.95 9.00
C LEU A 26 -0.48 1.69 9.36
N ALA A 27 0.07 0.53 8.99
CA ALA A 27 1.46 0.20 9.27
C ALA A 27 2.44 1.18 8.62
N THR A 28 2.16 1.61 7.38
CA THR A 28 2.96 2.62 6.68
C THR A 28 2.85 4.01 7.31
N LEU A 29 1.68 4.38 7.84
CA LEU A 29 1.50 5.63 8.59
C LEU A 29 2.33 5.62 9.88
N VAL A 30 2.30 4.52 10.63
CA VAL A 30 3.13 4.36 11.83
C VAL A 30 4.61 4.39 11.46
N LEU A 31 5.02 3.73 10.36
CA LEU A 31 6.39 3.77 9.86
C LEU A 31 6.84 5.20 9.52
N PHE A 32 5.96 5.99 8.90
CA PHE A 32 6.20 7.41 8.63
C PHE A 32 6.46 8.20 9.92
N VAL A 33 5.60 8.08 10.93
CA VAL A 33 5.81 8.75 12.21
C VAL A 33 7.13 8.28 12.85
N TRP A 34 7.42 6.98 12.79
CA TRP A 34 8.65 6.40 13.37
C TRP A 34 9.93 6.80 12.63
N SER A 35 9.84 7.16 11.34
CA SER A 35 10.97 7.60 10.53
C SER A 35 11.60 8.92 11.00
N LEU A 36 10.83 9.74 11.75
CA LEU A 36 11.33 10.97 12.37
C LEU A 36 12.45 10.67 13.36
N GLY A 37 12.39 9.54 14.07
CA GLY A 37 13.42 9.13 15.02
C GLY A 37 14.81 9.02 14.38
N PRO A 38 14.97 8.16 13.35
CA PRO A 38 16.21 8.07 12.59
C PRO A 38 16.64 9.38 11.92
N ALA A 39 15.70 10.15 11.36
CA ALA A 39 16.00 11.41 10.69
C ALA A 39 16.58 12.47 11.64
N LEU A 40 16.04 12.57 12.87
CA LEU A 40 16.47 13.53 13.87
C LEU A 40 17.74 13.07 14.61
N LYS A 41 17.84 11.78 14.93
CA LYS A 41 18.93 11.23 15.74
C LYS A 41 20.13 10.75 14.90
N ASN A 42 20.03 10.76 13.57
CA ASN A 42 21.02 10.22 12.64
C ASN A 42 21.46 8.78 12.98
N ARG A 43 20.56 7.98 13.54
CA ARG A 43 20.80 6.58 13.90
C ARG A 43 19.53 5.76 13.76
N VAL A 44 19.64 4.54 13.23
CA VAL A 44 18.51 3.63 13.10
C VAL A 44 18.38 2.80 14.37
N GLY A 45 17.24 2.89 15.05
CA GLY A 45 16.94 2.07 16.23
C GLY A 45 16.30 0.73 15.86
N THR A 46 16.44 -0.27 16.73
CA THR A 46 15.83 -1.59 16.56
C THR A 46 14.31 -1.52 16.39
N SER A 47 13.64 -0.61 17.10
CA SER A 47 12.19 -0.42 16.98
C SER A 47 11.76 -0.03 15.56
N PHE A 48 12.53 0.86 14.91
CA PHE A 48 12.27 1.23 13.51
C PHE A 48 12.47 0.02 12.58
N LEU A 49 13.53 -0.76 12.78
CA LEU A 49 13.81 -1.95 11.98
C LEU A 49 12.71 -3.01 12.12
N VAL A 50 12.26 -3.29 13.35
CA VAL A 50 11.16 -4.22 13.61
C VAL A 50 9.91 -3.76 12.88
N TRP A 51 9.57 -2.48 12.99
CA TRP A 51 8.39 -1.95 12.32
C TRP A 51 8.50 -2.00 10.79
N LEU A 52 9.67 -1.70 10.24
CA LEU A 52 9.95 -1.84 8.80
C LEU A 52 9.74 -3.29 8.33
N ARG A 53 10.12 -4.29 9.12
CA ARG A 53 9.88 -5.71 8.82
C ARG A 53 8.39 -6.07 8.85
N ILE A 54 7.64 -5.52 9.82
CA ILE A 54 6.17 -5.65 9.87
C ILE A 54 5.54 -5.03 8.63
N THR A 55 5.97 -3.83 8.23
CA THR A 55 5.48 -3.18 7.00
C THR A 55 5.77 -4.04 5.76
N TRP A 56 6.98 -4.60 5.63
CA TRP A 56 7.30 -5.56 4.56
C TRP A 56 6.33 -6.75 4.54
N ALA A 57 6.08 -7.39 5.68
CA ALA A 57 5.14 -8.50 5.75
C ALA A 57 3.73 -8.09 5.31
N LEU A 58 3.26 -6.93 5.78
CA LEU A 58 1.95 -6.37 5.44
C LEU A 58 1.85 -5.85 3.99
N THR A 59 2.96 -5.64 3.29
CA THR A 59 2.97 -5.40 1.84
C THR A 59 2.97 -6.70 1.06
N LEU A 60 3.81 -7.66 1.46
CA LEU A 60 4.02 -8.89 0.71
C LEU A 60 2.83 -9.85 0.82
N ILE A 61 2.17 -9.95 1.97
CA ILE A 61 0.96 -10.79 2.12
C ILE A 61 -0.13 -10.38 1.10
N PRO A 62 -0.62 -9.12 1.09
CA PRO A 62 -1.61 -8.71 0.10
C PRO A 62 -1.04 -8.69 -1.33
N GLY A 63 0.25 -8.36 -1.52
CA GLY A 63 0.88 -8.40 -2.84
C GLY A 63 0.92 -9.80 -3.47
N VAL A 64 1.34 -10.82 -2.71
CA VAL A 64 1.38 -12.22 -3.15
C VAL A 64 -0.03 -12.76 -3.36
N THR A 65 -0.95 -12.52 -2.43
CA THR A 65 -2.34 -12.94 -2.61
C THR A 65 -2.98 -12.27 -3.82
N GLY A 66 -2.72 -10.98 -4.06
CA GLY A 66 -3.18 -10.24 -5.24
C GLY A 66 -2.63 -10.81 -6.54
N LEU A 67 -1.34 -11.16 -6.59
CA LEU A 67 -0.74 -11.82 -7.74
C LEU A 67 -1.40 -13.17 -8.04
N LEU A 68 -1.64 -14.01 -7.02
CA LEU A 68 -2.33 -15.29 -7.19
C LEU A 68 -3.77 -15.12 -7.70
N LEU A 69 -4.48 -14.12 -7.18
CA LEU A 69 -5.84 -13.78 -7.64
C LEU A 69 -5.82 -13.32 -9.10
N ALA A 70 -4.85 -12.47 -9.49
CA ALA A 70 -4.71 -11.97 -10.85
C ALA A 70 -4.32 -13.05 -11.86
N LEU A 71 -3.43 -13.98 -11.48
CA LEU A 71 -3.12 -15.17 -12.28
C LEU A 71 -4.34 -16.08 -12.48
N SER A 72 -5.32 -16.01 -11.57
CA SER A 72 -6.61 -16.69 -11.69
C SER A 72 -7.65 -15.90 -12.50
N GLY A 73 -7.26 -14.79 -13.13
CA GLY A 73 -8.11 -13.93 -13.95
C GLY A 73 -8.95 -12.90 -13.18
N LEU A 74 -8.74 -12.76 -11.86
CA LEU A 74 -9.47 -11.77 -11.06
C LEU A 74 -8.83 -10.39 -11.14
N LYS A 75 -9.67 -9.37 -11.07
CA LYS A 75 -9.28 -7.96 -11.05
C LYS A 75 -9.67 -7.30 -9.74
N VAL A 76 -9.19 -6.08 -9.55
CA VAL A 76 -9.60 -5.25 -8.42
C VAL A 76 -11.13 -5.04 -8.41
N PRO A 77 -11.81 -5.01 -7.25
CA PRO A 77 -13.28 -5.00 -7.22
C PRO A 77 -13.94 -3.77 -7.86
N SER A 78 -13.28 -2.61 -7.82
CA SER A 78 -13.73 -1.38 -8.49
C SER A 78 -13.71 -1.47 -10.02
N ALA A 79 -12.92 -2.37 -10.59
CA ALA A 79 -12.82 -2.64 -12.02
C ALA A 79 -13.70 -3.81 -12.47
N THR A 80 -14.41 -4.46 -11.54
CA THR A 80 -15.17 -5.69 -11.82
C THR A 80 -16.66 -5.45 -11.61
N PRO A 81 -17.48 -5.45 -12.68
CA PRO A 81 -18.92 -5.30 -12.55
C PRO A 81 -19.57 -6.58 -12.00
N LEU A 82 -20.61 -6.41 -11.19
CA LEU A 82 -21.60 -7.44 -10.87
C LEU A 82 -22.74 -7.43 -11.91
N SER A 83 -23.69 -8.35 -11.77
CA SER A 83 -24.93 -8.34 -12.54
C SER A 83 -25.62 -6.97 -12.41
N GLY A 84 -25.76 -6.24 -13.52
CA GLY A 84 -26.29 -4.88 -13.56
C GLY A 84 -25.24 -3.77 -13.73
N GLY A 85 -23.96 -4.09 -13.92
CA GLY A 85 -22.91 -3.12 -14.30
C GLY A 85 -22.27 -2.35 -13.14
N ALA A 86 -22.85 -2.39 -11.96
CA ALA A 86 -22.27 -1.82 -10.74
C ALA A 86 -21.27 -2.79 -10.07
N THR A 87 -20.28 -2.25 -9.39
CA THR A 87 -19.32 -3.00 -8.55
C THR A 87 -19.98 -3.51 -7.27
N LYS A 88 -19.27 -4.34 -6.49
CA LYS A 88 -19.73 -4.78 -5.16
C LYS A 88 -19.94 -3.65 -4.15
N TYR A 89 -19.48 -2.45 -4.45
CA TYR A 89 -19.63 -1.24 -3.63
C TYR A 89 -20.75 -0.32 -4.12
N GLY A 90 -21.50 -0.72 -5.16
CA GLY A 90 -22.61 0.08 -5.71
C GLY A 90 -22.19 1.21 -6.66
N TYR A 91 -20.88 1.39 -6.90
CA TYR A 91 -20.36 2.34 -7.88
C TYR A 91 -20.30 1.73 -9.28
N PRO A 92 -20.35 2.53 -10.36
CA PRO A 92 -20.03 2.06 -11.71
C PRO A 92 -18.65 1.41 -11.74
N ALA A 93 -18.51 0.28 -12.45
CA ALA A 93 -17.20 -0.34 -12.66
C ALA A 93 -16.30 0.57 -13.49
N ASP A 94 -15.02 0.63 -13.15
CA ASP A 94 -14.00 1.41 -13.85
C ASP A 94 -12.77 0.53 -14.13
N PRO A 95 -12.60 0.04 -15.38
CA PRO A 95 -11.50 -0.84 -15.74
C PRO A 95 -10.10 -0.24 -15.50
N SER A 96 -9.96 1.09 -15.54
CA SER A 96 -8.66 1.76 -15.34
C SER A 96 -8.10 1.54 -13.93
N ARG A 97 -8.99 1.31 -12.95
CA ARG A 97 -8.60 1.09 -11.54
C ARG A 97 -7.73 -0.14 -11.33
N ASP A 98 -7.85 -1.14 -12.19
CA ASP A 98 -7.01 -2.34 -12.11
C ASP A 98 -5.54 -1.99 -12.36
N TRP A 99 -5.27 -1.17 -13.38
CA TRP A 99 -3.91 -0.74 -13.71
C TRP A 99 -3.33 0.22 -12.67
N GLU A 100 -4.15 1.14 -12.17
CA GLU A 100 -3.75 2.01 -11.07
C GLU A 100 -3.40 1.22 -9.81
N HIS A 101 -4.16 0.18 -9.49
CA HIS A 101 -3.88 -0.68 -8.34
C HIS A 101 -2.51 -1.34 -8.47
N TRP A 102 -2.17 -1.86 -9.65
CA TRP A 102 -0.84 -2.41 -9.95
C TRP A 102 0.26 -1.36 -9.84
N MET A 103 0.04 -0.17 -10.39
CA MET A 103 1.00 0.94 -10.31
C MET A 103 1.31 1.31 -8.86
N TYR A 104 0.29 1.53 -8.02
CA TYR A 104 0.49 1.88 -6.62
C TYR A 104 1.12 0.74 -5.81
N ALA A 105 0.76 -0.52 -6.10
CA ALA A 105 1.41 -1.68 -5.49
C ALA A 105 2.91 -1.76 -5.85
N GLY A 106 3.25 -1.48 -7.11
CA GLY A 106 4.63 -1.38 -7.58
C GLY A 106 5.41 -0.26 -6.89
N PHE A 107 4.82 0.94 -6.80
CA PHE A 107 5.42 2.06 -6.07
C PHE A 107 5.62 1.74 -4.58
N CYS A 108 4.72 1.00 -3.95
CA CYS A 108 4.90 0.55 -2.57
C CYS A 108 6.16 -0.33 -2.42
N LEU A 109 6.33 -1.34 -3.28
CA LEU A 109 7.49 -2.24 -3.26
C LEU A 109 8.79 -1.50 -3.53
N LEU A 110 8.80 -0.64 -4.56
CA LEU A 110 9.96 0.17 -4.90
C LEU A 110 10.35 1.10 -3.74
N THR A 111 9.37 1.75 -3.12
CA THR A 111 9.63 2.68 -2.01
C THR A 111 10.15 1.95 -0.77
N LEU A 112 9.61 0.77 -0.44
CA LEU A 112 10.16 -0.08 0.63
C LEU A 112 11.61 -0.48 0.36
N TYR A 113 11.94 -0.83 -0.88
CA TYR A 113 13.31 -1.09 -1.27
C TYR A 113 14.21 0.14 -1.11
N VAL A 114 13.75 1.33 -1.52
CA VAL A 114 14.48 2.59 -1.29
C VAL A 114 14.70 2.82 0.20
N ILE A 115 13.70 2.60 1.06
CA ILE A 115 13.85 2.72 2.52
C ILE A 115 14.94 1.77 3.04
N GLU A 116 15.02 0.51 2.57
CA GLU A 116 16.12 -0.40 2.93
C GLU A 116 17.49 0.15 2.54
N VAL A 117 17.61 0.72 1.34
CA VAL A 117 18.86 1.29 0.84
C VAL A 117 19.30 2.47 1.71
N LEU A 118 18.37 3.38 2.04
CA LEU A 118 18.62 4.53 2.92
C LEU A 118 19.03 4.08 4.33
N VAL A 119 18.32 3.11 4.91
CA VAL A 119 18.60 2.53 6.23
C VAL A 119 19.96 1.84 6.27
N LYS A 120 20.39 1.19 5.19
CA LYS A 120 21.70 0.53 5.11
C LYS A 120 22.84 1.50 4.77
N GLY A 121 22.55 2.76 4.46
CA GLY A 121 23.55 3.73 4.03
C GLY A 121 24.23 3.33 2.72
N ARG A 122 23.52 2.61 1.84
CA ARG A 122 24.01 2.25 0.51
C ARG A 122 23.64 3.35 -0.47
N MET A 123 24.49 3.63 -1.45
CA MET A 123 24.31 4.63 -2.53
C MET A 123 24.36 6.11 -2.14
N VAL A 124 23.99 6.47 -0.91
CA VAL A 124 24.06 7.86 -0.41
C VAL A 124 24.71 7.91 0.97
N GLU A 125 25.25 9.07 1.35
CA GLU A 125 25.77 9.29 2.70
C GLU A 125 24.67 8.95 3.73
N HIS A 126 25.01 8.09 4.71
CA HIS A 126 24.01 7.53 5.62
C HIS A 126 23.21 8.62 6.34
N ARG A 127 23.84 9.70 6.82
CA ARG A 127 23.15 10.82 7.49
C ARG A 127 22.15 11.52 6.58
N VAL A 128 22.53 11.75 5.32
CA VAL A 128 21.63 12.34 4.32
C VAL A 128 20.47 11.39 4.04
N GLY A 129 20.77 10.09 3.86
CA GLY A 129 19.75 9.08 3.63
C GLY A 129 18.72 8.99 4.77
N LEU A 130 19.17 9.08 6.02
CA LEU A 130 18.28 9.08 7.18
C LEU A 130 17.36 10.32 7.23
N LYS A 131 17.84 11.48 6.78
CA LYS A 131 17.00 12.69 6.67
C LYS A 131 15.93 12.59 5.59
N LEU A 132 16.11 11.74 4.59
CA LEU A 132 15.13 11.49 3.53
C LEU A 132 14.09 10.42 3.88
N LEU A 133 14.29 9.65 4.97
CA LEU A 133 13.35 8.62 5.39
C LEU A 133 11.90 9.11 5.59
N PRO A 134 11.63 10.29 6.19
CA PRO A 134 10.28 10.80 6.32
C PRO A 134 9.59 11.06 4.98
N VAL A 135 10.34 11.51 3.97
CA VAL A 135 9.79 11.74 2.63
C VAL A 135 9.44 10.41 1.97
N ALA A 136 10.35 9.44 2.01
CA ALA A 136 10.13 8.11 1.43
C ALA A 136 8.96 7.38 2.12
N THR A 137 8.88 7.43 3.44
CA THR A 137 7.80 6.77 4.21
C THR A 137 6.45 7.47 4.07
N LEU A 138 6.43 8.80 3.91
CA LEU A 138 5.20 9.55 3.59
C LEU A 138 4.68 9.17 2.19
N PHE A 139 5.58 9.10 1.20
CA PHE A 139 5.23 8.66 -0.14
C PHE A 139 4.69 7.22 -0.14
N LEU A 140 5.34 6.32 0.61
CA LEU A 140 4.87 4.95 0.79
C LEU A 140 3.46 4.91 1.37
N TYR A 141 3.18 5.69 2.42
CA TYR A 141 1.86 5.80 3.01
C TYR A 141 0.82 6.30 2.01
N GLY A 142 1.13 7.35 1.23
CA GLY A 142 0.25 7.84 0.16
C GLY A 142 -0.07 6.75 -0.87
N CYS A 143 0.92 5.99 -1.31
CA CYS A 143 0.70 4.86 -2.22
C CYS A 143 -0.14 3.76 -1.58
N ALA A 144 0.14 3.39 -0.32
CA ALA A 144 -0.61 2.37 0.41
C ALA A 144 -2.09 2.77 0.61
N TYR A 145 -2.34 4.05 0.90
CA TYR A 145 -3.68 4.61 0.96
C TYR A 145 -4.38 4.48 -0.40
N MET A 146 -3.70 4.85 -1.48
CA MET A 146 -4.24 4.77 -2.83
C MET A 146 -4.56 3.34 -3.24
N VAL A 147 -3.73 2.33 -2.91
CA VAL A 147 -4.04 0.90 -3.13
C VAL A 147 -5.41 0.53 -2.57
N GLY A 148 -5.72 0.95 -1.33
CA GLY A 148 -7.03 0.70 -0.72
C GLY A 148 -8.16 1.50 -1.37
N ARG A 149 -7.92 2.78 -1.68
CA ARG A 149 -8.90 3.69 -2.29
C ARG A 149 -9.32 3.24 -3.68
N VAL A 150 -8.34 2.94 -4.56
CA VAL A 150 -8.62 2.52 -5.94
C VAL A 150 -9.34 1.19 -5.97
N ALA A 151 -9.25 0.37 -4.92
CA ALA A 151 -9.98 -0.89 -4.84
C ALA A 151 -11.49 -0.74 -4.59
N VAL A 152 -11.92 0.44 -4.13
CA VAL A 152 -13.31 0.71 -3.73
C VAL A 152 -13.97 1.71 -4.66
N PHE A 153 -13.33 2.85 -4.90
CA PHE A 153 -13.94 3.98 -5.58
C PHE A 153 -13.60 4.02 -7.08
N PRO A 154 -14.54 4.43 -7.94
CA PRO A 154 -14.30 4.59 -9.38
C PRO A 154 -13.39 5.80 -9.65
N GLY A 155 -12.72 5.81 -10.80
CA GLY A 155 -11.69 6.76 -11.20
C GLY A 155 -12.12 7.70 -12.30
N SER A 156 -11.27 7.83 -13.31
CA SER A 156 -11.46 8.76 -14.42
C SER A 156 -12.33 8.21 -15.55
N THR A 157 -12.57 6.90 -15.58
CA THR A 157 -13.38 6.24 -16.62
C THR A 157 -14.49 5.34 -16.03
N PRO A 158 -15.43 5.86 -15.21
CA PRO A 158 -16.51 5.04 -14.67
C PRO A 158 -17.53 4.67 -15.74
N GLY A 159 -17.90 3.39 -15.82
CA GLY A 159 -18.97 2.89 -16.68
C GLY A 159 -18.59 2.65 -18.15
N THR A 160 -17.30 2.74 -18.49
CA THR A 160 -16.74 2.39 -19.81
C THR A 160 -16.30 0.93 -19.85
#